data_AF-A0A847IRQ5-F1
#
_entry.id   AF-A0A847IRQ5-F1
#
_cell.length_a   1.000
_cell.length_b   1.000
_cell.length_c   1.000
_cell.angle_alpha   90.00
_cell.angle_beta   90.00
_cell.angle_gamma   90.00
#
_symmetry.space_group_name_H-M   'P 1'
#
loop_
_entity.id
_entity.type
_entity.pdbx_description
1 polymer ?
#
loop_
_entity_poly.entity_id
_entity_poly.type
_entity_poly.pdbx_seq_one_letter_code
_entity_poly.pdbx_strand_id
1 'polypeptide(L)'
;GIDIDWEYPTNQGPGISHAPEDTRNFTLLMRDIRKHLPDGMLLTLATAASGKFIDFKSITGYVDFVNIMTYDIALPPFHHSGLYPSSMTGNLSCYESVLAHVRAGFPLDRLVLGIPFYGKTAPDFPQGMGGYGKLIQLEGYEKCWDDIAKGPYLKDSTGKVVCTYDNPRSIGYKCRFINNYGMRGAMYWEYEGDDQEGSLRKAVFEGVFGHE
;
A
#
# COMPACT_ATOMS: atom_id res chain seq x y z
N GLY A 1 -8.79 17.57 -8.02
CA GLY A 1 -7.90 17.74 -6.86
C GLY A 1 -6.47 17.57 -7.30
N ILE A 2 -5.54 17.50 -6.35
CA ILE A 2 -4.12 17.22 -6.55
C ILE A 2 -3.72 16.15 -5.54
N ASP A 3 -3.00 15.13 -5.99
CA ASP A 3 -2.31 14.17 -5.13
C ASP A 3 -0.81 14.37 -5.29
N ILE A 4 -0.05 14.35 -4.18
CA ILE A 4 1.40 14.48 -4.20
C ILE A 4 2.03 13.16 -3.78
N ASP A 5 2.75 12.56 -4.72
CA ASP A 5 3.56 11.37 -4.48
C ASP A 5 5.05 11.71 -4.63
N TRP A 6 5.65 12.19 -3.54
CA TRP A 6 7.09 12.41 -3.45
C TRP A 6 7.70 11.23 -2.69
N GLU A 7 8.52 10.43 -3.39
CA GLU A 7 9.14 9.21 -2.85
C GLU A 7 10.66 9.30 -2.62
N TYR A 8 11.17 9.66 -1.44
CA TYR A 8 10.50 10.28 -0.30
C TYR A 8 11.32 11.49 0.15
N PRO A 9 10.70 12.53 0.74
CA PRO A 9 11.42 13.65 1.35
C PRO A 9 12.59 13.17 2.20
N THR A 10 13.75 13.83 2.12
CA THR A 10 14.99 13.54 2.87
C THR A 10 15.66 12.20 2.55
N ASN A 11 15.00 11.32 1.81
CA ASN A 11 15.48 9.98 1.52
C ASN A 11 16.13 9.91 0.14
N GLN A 12 17.33 9.35 0.09
CA GLN A 12 18.07 9.10 -1.15
C GLN A 12 17.51 7.87 -1.88
N GLY A 13 16.23 7.89 -2.26
CA GLY A 13 15.64 6.89 -3.16
C GLY A 13 16.50 6.68 -4.43
N PRO A 14 16.18 5.70 -5.29
CA PRO A 14 17.05 5.32 -6.41
C PRO A 14 17.28 6.47 -7.40
N GLY A 15 18.35 7.23 -7.19
CA GLY A 15 18.71 8.41 -7.98
C GLY A 15 17.91 9.69 -7.70
N ILE A 16 17.16 9.75 -6.60
CA ILE A 16 16.29 10.89 -6.28
C ILE A 16 17.05 11.92 -5.44
N SER A 17 17.00 13.19 -5.85
CA SER A 17 17.56 14.31 -5.10
C SER A 17 16.87 14.47 -3.76
N HIS A 18 17.63 14.77 -2.71
CA HIS A 18 17.11 14.91 -1.35
C HIS A 18 17.91 15.95 -0.57
N ALA A 19 17.29 16.53 0.45
CA ALA A 19 17.91 17.41 1.41
C ALA A 19 17.31 17.18 2.82
N PRO A 20 18.07 17.43 3.91
CA PRO A 20 17.54 17.33 5.27
C PRO A 20 16.31 18.20 5.52
N GLU A 21 16.15 19.29 4.78
CA GLU A 21 15.05 20.24 4.89
C GLU A 21 13.75 19.76 4.22
N ASP A 22 13.76 18.67 3.45
CA ASP A 22 12.62 18.26 2.63
C ASP A 22 11.35 18.01 3.45
N THR A 23 11.44 17.45 4.67
CA THR A 23 10.26 17.28 5.56
C THR A 23 9.55 18.61 5.81
N ARG A 24 10.35 19.66 6.09
CA ARG A 24 9.82 21.02 6.32
C ARG A 24 9.32 21.63 5.02
N ASN A 25 10.07 21.48 3.93
CA ASN A 25 9.72 22.05 2.63
C ASN A 25 8.44 21.41 2.06
N PHE A 26 8.25 20.11 2.27
CA PHE A 26 7.02 19.39 1.93
C PHE A 26 5.82 19.99 2.67
N THR A 27 5.97 20.28 3.96
CA THR A 27 4.90 20.95 4.74
C THR A 27 4.55 22.32 4.16
N LEU A 28 5.55 23.11 3.76
CA LEU A 28 5.33 24.42 3.12
C LEU A 28 4.66 24.27 1.75
N LEU A 29 5.07 23.28 0.96
CA LEU A 29 4.46 22.95 -0.33
C LEU A 29 2.97 22.61 -0.16
N MET A 30 2.62 21.71 0.76
CA MET A 30 1.23 21.32 0.99
C MET A 30 0.36 22.50 1.44
N ARG A 31 0.89 23.36 2.32
CA ARG A 31 0.24 24.62 2.72
C ARG A 31 -0.03 25.52 1.52
N ASP A 32 0.98 25.73 0.68
CA ASP A 32 0.89 26.66 -0.44
C ASP A 32 0.00 26.13 -1.56
N ILE A 33 -0.01 24.81 -1.81
CA ILE A 33 -1.00 24.18 -2.71
C ILE A 33 -2.40 24.41 -2.15
N ARG A 34 -2.68 24.08 -0.88
CA ARG A 34 -4.01 24.27 -0.29
C ARG A 34 -4.48 25.72 -0.38
N LYS A 35 -3.59 26.70 -0.15
CA LYS A 35 -3.92 28.13 -0.24
C LYS A 35 -4.42 28.55 -1.63
N HIS A 36 -3.93 27.92 -2.70
CA HIS A 36 -4.28 28.29 -4.08
C HIS A 36 -5.25 27.31 -4.75
N LEU A 37 -5.50 26.17 -4.12
CA LEU A 37 -6.45 25.18 -4.61
C LEU A 37 -7.88 25.69 -4.39
N PRO A 38 -8.76 25.68 -5.41
CA PRO A 38 -10.16 26.09 -5.23
C PRO A 38 -10.88 25.32 -4.13
N ASP A 39 -11.85 25.97 -3.48
CA ASP A 39 -12.69 25.34 -2.46
C ASP A 39 -13.37 24.07 -3.01
N GLY A 40 -13.43 23.03 -2.18
CA GLY A 40 -14.03 21.74 -2.53
C GLY A 40 -13.13 20.81 -3.36
N MET A 41 -11.95 21.27 -3.82
CA MET A 41 -10.98 20.37 -4.44
C MET A 41 -10.15 19.61 -3.41
N LEU A 42 -9.95 18.32 -3.67
CA LEU A 42 -9.13 17.43 -2.83
C LEU A 42 -7.63 17.76 -2.96
N LEU A 43 -6.92 17.77 -1.83
CA LEU A 43 -5.46 17.69 -1.74
C LEU A 43 -5.08 16.47 -0.92
N THR A 44 -4.36 15.54 -1.53
CA THR A 44 -3.98 14.25 -0.94
C THR A 44 -2.51 13.97 -1.17
N LEU A 45 -2.02 12.88 -0.60
CA LEU A 45 -0.65 12.41 -0.79
C LEU A 45 -0.57 10.90 -0.65
N ALA A 46 0.40 10.31 -1.35
CA ALA A 46 0.88 8.96 -1.10
C ALA A 46 2.12 9.00 -0.20
N THR A 47 2.23 8.05 0.72
CA THR A 47 3.34 8.01 1.71
C THR A 47 3.97 6.63 1.82
N ALA A 48 5.24 6.62 2.22
CA ALA A 48 5.93 5.39 2.58
C ALA A 48 5.18 4.65 3.71
N ALA A 49 5.09 3.32 3.61
CA ALA A 49 4.48 2.46 4.62
C ALA A 49 4.95 2.76 6.06
N SER A 50 6.23 3.15 6.21
CA SER A 50 6.87 3.40 7.50
C SER A 50 6.31 4.59 8.29
N GLY A 51 5.52 5.48 7.68
CA GLY A 51 5.03 6.69 8.34
C GLY A 51 6.13 7.71 8.68
N LYS A 52 7.28 7.64 7.99
CA LYS A 52 8.40 8.56 8.13
C LYS A 52 8.35 9.69 7.09
N PHE A 53 9.32 10.61 7.16
CA PHE A 53 9.60 11.68 6.18
C PHE A 53 8.60 12.83 6.11
N ILE A 54 7.39 12.67 6.66
CA ILE A 54 6.34 13.68 6.64
C ILE A 54 6.06 14.18 8.06
N ASP A 55 5.92 15.50 8.23
CA ASP A 55 5.36 16.08 9.45
C ASP A 55 3.83 16.06 9.37
N PHE A 56 3.25 14.89 9.69
CA PHE A 56 1.81 14.66 9.61
C PHE A 56 0.99 15.65 10.44
N LYS A 57 1.47 16.05 11.62
CA LYS A 57 0.76 17.00 12.49
C LYS A 57 0.61 18.35 11.80
N SER A 58 1.68 18.84 11.17
CA SER A 58 1.68 20.13 10.49
C SER A 58 0.86 20.14 9.19
N ILE A 59 0.79 19.02 8.46
CA ILE A 59 0.02 18.95 7.20
C ILE A 59 -1.46 18.59 7.39
N THR A 60 -1.85 18.10 8.57
CA THR A 60 -3.20 17.62 8.90
C THR A 60 -4.31 18.63 8.57
N GLY A 61 -4.02 19.94 8.65
CA GLY A 61 -4.95 21.03 8.31
C GLY A 61 -5.01 21.41 6.83
N TYR A 62 -4.16 20.83 5.97
CA TYR A 62 -4.09 21.15 4.55
C TYR A 62 -4.59 20.01 3.66
N VAL A 63 -4.50 18.77 4.12
CA VAL A 63 -4.81 17.58 3.32
C VAL A 63 -6.13 16.94 3.72
N ASP A 64 -6.83 16.38 2.74
CA ASP A 64 -8.09 15.67 2.94
C ASP A 64 -7.86 14.26 3.49
N PHE A 65 -6.92 13.52 2.91
CA PHE A 65 -6.54 12.17 3.35
C PHE A 65 -5.15 11.75 2.85
N VAL A 66 -4.62 10.70 3.46
CA VAL A 66 -3.32 10.08 3.12
C VAL A 66 -3.55 8.68 2.57
N ASN A 67 -2.99 8.41 1.41
CA ASN A 67 -2.87 7.07 0.82
C ASN A 67 -1.59 6.43 1.34
N ILE A 68 -1.69 5.43 2.22
CA ILE A 68 -0.50 4.73 2.70
C ILE A 68 -0.13 3.65 1.68
N MET A 69 1.08 3.70 1.12
CA MET A 69 1.58 2.65 0.24
C MET A 69 1.98 1.43 1.07
N THR A 70 0.99 0.70 1.59
CA THR A 70 1.16 -0.53 2.41
C THR A 70 1.50 -1.75 1.56
N TYR A 71 2.43 -1.55 0.64
CA TYR A 71 3.02 -2.53 -0.26
C TYR A 71 4.50 -2.20 -0.45
N ASP A 72 5.21 -3.07 -1.16
CA ASP A 72 6.67 -2.95 -1.40
C ASP A 72 7.52 -2.94 -0.11
N ILE A 73 6.92 -3.41 0.99
CA ILE A 73 7.54 -3.42 2.31
C ILE A 73 8.73 -4.39 2.37
N ALA A 74 8.63 -5.49 1.62
CA ALA A 74 9.62 -6.55 1.61
C ALA A 74 9.68 -7.25 0.25
N LEU A 75 10.64 -8.16 0.11
CA LEU A 75 10.76 -9.08 -1.02
C LEU A 75 10.57 -10.52 -0.52
N PRO A 76 10.22 -11.48 -1.41
CA PRO A 76 10.26 -12.89 -1.08
C PRO A 76 11.57 -13.28 -0.36
N PRO A 77 11.51 -14.08 0.73
CA PRO A 77 10.37 -14.91 1.14
C PRO A 77 9.30 -14.19 1.96
N PHE A 78 9.42 -12.89 2.18
CA PHE A 78 8.48 -12.12 2.99
C PHE A 78 7.34 -11.51 2.14
N HIS A 79 6.18 -11.33 2.75
CA HIS A 79 5.04 -10.62 2.21
C HIS A 79 5.36 -9.14 2.06
N HIS A 80 5.29 -8.63 0.83
CA HIS A 80 5.45 -7.21 0.56
C HIS A 80 4.24 -6.36 1.00
N SER A 81 3.08 -7.00 1.27
CA SER A 81 1.82 -6.34 1.59
C SER A 81 0.98 -7.13 2.62
N GLY A 82 1.62 -7.91 3.50
CA GLY A 82 0.92 -8.71 4.51
C GLY A 82 0.12 -7.83 5.48
N LEU A 83 -1.10 -8.24 5.83
CA LEU A 83 -2.00 -7.42 6.65
C LEU A 83 -1.50 -7.30 8.09
N TYR A 84 -1.17 -8.43 8.73
CA TYR A 84 -0.72 -8.50 10.12
C TYR A 84 0.71 -9.04 10.24
N PRO A 85 1.43 -8.71 11.32
CA PRO A 85 2.76 -9.25 11.57
C PRO A 85 2.73 -10.78 11.65
N SER A 86 3.58 -11.43 10.87
CA SER A 86 3.82 -12.87 10.93
C SER A 86 5.32 -13.16 10.80
N SER A 87 5.69 -14.44 10.91
CA SER A 87 7.06 -14.88 10.57
C SER A 87 7.45 -14.59 9.12
N MET A 88 6.49 -14.24 8.26
CA MET A 88 6.67 -13.93 6.84
C MET A 88 6.45 -12.45 6.49
N THR A 89 6.25 -11.50 7.40
CA THR A 89 6.07 -10.06 7.04
C THR A 89 7.32 -9.19 7.17
N GLY A 90 8.46 -9.75 7.55
CA GLY A 90 9.66 -8.96 7.79
C GLY A 90 9.44 -7.90 8.89
N ASN A 91 9.90 -6.67 8.65
CA ASN A 91 9.92 -5.60 9.67
C ASN A 91 8.62 -4.78 9.78
N LEU A 92 7.70 -4.89 8.82
CA LEU A 92 6.50 -4.06 8.80
C LEU A 92 5.35 -4.81 8.11
N SER A 93 4.13 -4.58 8.58
CA SER A 93 2.88 -5.05 7.99
C SER A 93 1.96 -3.87 7.65
N CYS A 94 0.86 -4.11 6.94
CA CYS A 94 -0.16 -3.09 6.71
C CYS A 94 -0.69 -2.51 8.04
N TYR A 95 -0.95 -3.38 9.02
CA TYR A 95 -1.39 -2.99 10.36
C TYR A 95 -0.39 -2.05 11.05
N GLU A 96 0.89 -2.43 11.07
CA GLU A 96 1.94 -1.60 11.69
C GLU A 96 2.16 -0.29 10.94
N SER A 97 1.97 -0.29 9.62
CA SER A 97 2.05 0.91 8.79
C SER A 97 0.96 1.90 9.17
N VAL A 98 -0.30 1.46 9.30
CA VAL A 98 -1.41 2.31 9.78
C VAL A 98 -1.11 2.84 11.18
N LEU A 99 -0.65 1.98 12.09
CA LEU A 99 -0.29 2.37 13.44
C LEU A 99 0.85 3.41 13.48
N ALA A 100 1.84 3.29 12.60
CA ALA A 100 2.93 4.25 12.48
C ALA A 100 2.41 5.64 12.08
N HIS A 101 1.48 5.73 11.12
CA HIS A 101 0.87 7.00 10.70
C HIS A 101 0.03 7.64 11.80
N VAL A 102 -0.76 6.83 12.53
CA VAL A 102 -1.53 7.31 13.69
C VAL A 102 -0.59 7.84 14.78
N ARG A 103 0.50 7.11 15.10
CA ARG A 103 1.51 7.54 16.07
C ARG A 103 2.27 8.80 15.64
N ALA A 104 2.48 8.98 14.34
CA ALA A 104 3.06 10.20 13.78
C ALA A 104 2.11 11.40 13.87
N GLY A 105 0.82 11.17 14.16
CA GLY A 105 -0.17 12.20 14.48
C GLY A 105 -1.22 12.44 13.41
N PHE A 106 -1.38 11.55 12.42
CA PHE A 106 -2.43 11.67 11.43
C PHE A 106 -3.73 10.96 11.87
N PRO A 107 -4.93 11.55 11.63
CA PRO A 107 -6.21 10.93 12.02
C PRO A 107 -6.52 9.65 11.25
N LEU A 108 -6.91 8.59 11.97
CA LEU A 108 -7.18 7.25 11.42
C LEU A 108 -8.31 7.23 10.38
N ASP A 109 -9.37 8.00 10.62
CA ASP A 109 -10.54 8.16 9.75
C ASP A 109 -10.22 8.90 8.43
N ARG A 110 -9.00 9.41 8.29
CA ARG A 110 -8.47 10.03 7.06
C ARG A 110 -7.30 9.25 6.46
N LEU A 111 -7.03 8.03 6.94
CA LEU A 111 -6.07 7.12 6.33
C LEU A 111 -6.77 6.19 5.33
N VAL A 112 -6.14 6.01 4.18
CA VAL A 112 -6.54 5.09 3.10
C VAL A 112 -5.49 4.00 2.98
N LEU A 113 -5.92 2.73 3.01
CA LEU A 113 -5.01 1.58 2.94
C LEU A 113 -4.65 1.23 1.50
N GLY A 114 -3.36 1.09 1.18
CA GLY A 114 -2.87 0.72 -0.14
C GLY A 114 -2.87 -0.80 -0.40
N ILE A 115 -3.33 -1.19 -1.58
CA ILE A 115 -3.45 -2.59 -2.01
C ILE A 115 -2.72 -2.77 -3.36
N PRO A 116 -1.68 -3.61 -3.45
CA PRO A 116 -1.00 -3.85 -4.72
C PRO A 116 -1.81 -4.84 -5.58
N PHE A 117 -2.01 -4.52 -6.85
CA PHE A 117 -2.54 -5.43 -7.87
C PHE A 117 -1.40 -6.17 -8.60
N TYR A 118 -0.30 -6.38 -7.89
CA TYR A 118 0.89 -7.08 -8.34
C TYR A 118 1.54 -7.78 -7.14
N GLY A 119 2.43 -8.71 -7.42
CA GLY A 119 3.30 -9.34 -6.45
C GLY A 119 4.73 -8.85 -6.53
N LYS A 120 5.48 -8.96 -5.43
CA LYS A 120 6.94 -8.93 -5.46
C LYS A 120 7.47 -10.34 -5.70
N THR A 121 8.46 -10.43 -6.57
CA THR A 121 8.98 -11.69 -7.09
C THR A 121 10.46 -11.86 -6.75
N ALA A 122 10.90 -13.11 -6.59
CA ALA A 122 12.31 -13.43 -6.46
C ALA A 122 13.08 -13.11 -7.76
N PRO A 123 14.41 -12.90 -7.71
CA PRO A 123 15.20 -12.54 -8.89
C PRO A 123 15.13 -13.53 -10.06
N ASP A 124 14.92 -14.81 -9.75
CA ASP A 124 14.79 -15.93 -10.70
C ASP A 124 13.36 -16.17 -11.20
N PHE A 125 12.40 -15.34 -10.76
CA PHE A 125 11.03 -15.42 -11.25
C PHE A 125 10.91 -14.90 -12.69
N PRO A 126 10.01 -15.44 -13.52
CA PRO A 126 9.79 -14.96 -14.88
C PRO A 126 9.55 -13.44 -14.93
N GLN A 127 10.38 -12.74 -15.71
CA GLN A 127 10.30 -11.28 -15.83
C GLN A 127 8.96 -10.82 -16.37
N GLY A 128 8.43 -9.73 -15.82
CA GLY A 128 7.16 -9.14 -16.28
C GLY A 128 5.89 -9.90 -15.87
N MET A 129 6.02 -10.97 -15.07
CA MET A 129 4.89 -11.79 -14.60
C MET A 129 4.39 -11.42 -13.19
N GLY A 130 4.78 -10.24 -12.68
CA GLY A 130 4.41 -9.79 -11.33
C GLY A 130 2.98 -9.23 -11.22
N GLY A 131 2.37 -8.74 -12.29
CA GLY A 131 0.98 -8.26 -12.26
C GLY A 131 0.01 -9.40 -11.96
N TYR A 132 -1.00 -9.16 -11.11
CA TYR A 132 -1.93 -10.20 -10.64
C TYR A 132 -2.57 -10.96 -11.81
N GLY A 133 -3.07 -10.25 -12.83
CA GLY A 133 -3.73 -10.86 -13.98
C GLY A 133 -2.85 -11.86 -14.75
N LYS A 134 -1.52 -11.69 -14.74
CA LYS A 134 -0.56 -12.64 -15.32
C LYS A 134 -0.16 -13.72 -14.33
N LEU A 135 0.09 -13.33 -13.08
CA LEU A 135 0.52 -14.21 -12.00
C LEU A 135 -0.45 -15.38 -11.80
N ILE A 136 -1.76 -15.13 -11.87
CA ILE A 136 -2.78 -16.18 -11.67
C ILE A 136 -2.82 -17.24 -12.77
N GLN A 137 -2.25 -16.94 -13.94
CA GLN A 137 -2.19 -17.83 -15.10
C GLN A 137 -0.94 -18.71 -15.08
N LEU A 138 0.02 -18.44 -14.18
CA LEU A 138 1.25 -19.23 -14.10
C LEU A 138 0.97 -20.64 -13.57
N GLU A 139 1.58 -21.62 -14.24
CA GLU A 139 1.60 -23.01 -13.84
C GLU A 139 2.96 -23.38 -13.20
N GLY A 140 3.02 -24.53 -12.52
CA GLY A 140 4.27 -25.03 -11.94
C GLY A 140 4.67 -24.42 -10.59
N TYR A 141 3.83 -23.56 -10.01
CA TYR A 141 4.01 -23.00 -8.67
C TYR A 141 2.92 -23.48 -7.72
N GLU A 142 3.30 -23.79 -6.49
CA GLU A 142 2.36 -24.11 -5.41
C GLU A 142 1.74 -22.80 -4.88
N LYS A 143 0.41 -22.70 -4.88
CA LYS A 143 -0.34 -21.59 -4.29
C LYS A 143 -0.51 -21.84 -2.79
N CYS A 144 0.08 -20.98 -1.97
CA CYS A 144 0.06 -21.11 -0.52
C CYS A 144 -0.61 -19.90 0.15
N TRP A 145 -0.89 -20.01 1.45
CA TRP A 145 -1.56 -18.99 2.27
C TRP A 145 -0.92 -18.88 3.64
N ASP A 146 -0.52 -17.67 4.04
CA ASP A 146 -0.18 -17.34 5.42
C ASP A 146 -1.44 -16.85 6.14
N ASP A 147 -1.96 -17.66 7.06
CA ASP A 147 -3.16 -17.29 7.81
C ASP A 147 -2.91 -16.28 8.93
N ILE A 148 -1.67 -16.02 9.35
CA ILE A 148 -1.39 -14.94 10.29
C ILE A 148 -1.34 -13.62 9.53
N ALA A 149 -0.53 -13.53 8.46
CA ALA A 149 -0.41 -12.32 7.65
C ALA A 149 -1.64 -12.04 6.77
N LYS A 150 -2.52 -13.03 6.59
CA LYS A 150 -3.68 -13.00 5.67
C LYS A 150 -3.25 -12.69 4.23
N GLY A 151 -2.16 -13.30 3.78
CA GLY A 151 -1.56 -13.05 2.47
C GLY A 151 -1.29 -14.33 1.69
N PRO A 152 -1.53 -14.37 0.37
CA PRO A 152 -1.12 -15.47 -0.49
C PRO A 152 0.37 -15.35 -0.87
N TYR A 153 0.96 -16.48 -1.24
CA TYR A 153 2.30 -16.54 -1.82
C TYR A 153 2.46 -17.77 -2.72
N LEU A 154 3.47 -17.75 -3.58
CA LEU A 154 3.83 -18.84 -4.47
C LEU A 154 5.15 -19.49 -4.02
N LYS A 155 5.20 -20.83 -4.08
CA LYS A 155 6.45 -21.59 -3.98
C LYS A 155 6.80 -22.26 -5.31
N ASP A 156 8.09 -22.37 -5.59
CA ASP A 156 8.59 -23.22 -6.68
C ASP A 156 8.65 -24.70 -6.28
N SER A 157 9.07 -25.57 -7.21
CA SER A 157 9.19 -27.01 -7.00
C SER A 157 10.22 -27.41 -5.93
N THR A 158 11.10 -26.50 -5.52
CA THR A 158 12.08 -26.71 -4.43
C THR A 158 11.53 -26.32 -3.06
N GLY A 159 10.32 -25.73 -3.03
CA GLY A 159 9.68 -25.21 -1.82
C GLY A 159 10.10 -23.79 -1.43
N LYS A 160 10.91 -23.12 -2.26
CA LYS A 160 11.33 -21.72 -2.05
C LYS A 160 10.16 -20.79 -2.35
N VAL A 161 9.91 -19.80 -1.48
CA VAL A 161 8.93 -18.74 -1.73
C VAL A 161 9.47 -17.81 -2.80
N VAL A 162 8.79 -17.74 -3.94
CA VAL A 162 9.26 -17.01 -5.13
C VAL A 162 8.38 -15.81 -5.48
N CYS A 163 7.18 -15.71 -4.92
CA CYS A 163 6.33 -14.54 -5.09
C CYS A 163 5.41 -14.36 -3.89
N THR A 164 5.23 -13.11 -3.44
CA THR A 164 4.17 -12.73 -2.49
C THR A 164 3.32 -11.64 -3.14
N TYR A 165 2.00 -11.70 -2.99
CA TYR A 165 1.04 -10.88 -3.74
C TYR A 165 -0.27 -10.70 -2.98
N ASP A 166 -1.25 -9.98 -3.54
CA ASP A 166 -2.63 -9.91 -3.06
C ASP A 166 -3.60 -10.60 -4.01
N ASN A 167 -4.68 -11.16 -3.46
CA ASN A 167 -5.76 -11.78 -4.20
C ASN A 167 -7.13 -11.36 -3.61
N PRO A 168 -8.28 -11.76 -4.20
CA PRO A 168 -9.59 -11.36 -3.67
C PRO A 168 -9.80 -11.73 -2.19
N ARG A 169 -9.22 -12.85 -1.72
CA ARG A 169 -9.32 -13.27 -0.32
C ARG A 169 -8.56 -12.33 0.61
N SER A 170 -7.30 -11.99 0.32
CA SER A 170 -6.51 -11.06 1.15
C SER A 170 -7.08 -9.65 1.11
N ILE A 171 -7.54 -9.20 -0.06
CA ILE A 171 -8.29 -7.93 -0.20
C ILE A 171 -9.51 -7.92 0.70
N GLY A 172 -10.31 -8.99 0.74
CA GLY A 172 -11.44 -9.09 1.66
C GLY A 172 -11.07 -8.95 3.13
N TYR A 173 -9.91 -9.48 3.57
CA TYR A 173 -9.41 -9.24 4.94
C TYR A 173 -8.98 -7.78 5.15
N LYS A 174 -8.32 -7.17 4.18
CA LYS A 174 -7.91 -5.75 4.22
C LYS A 174 -9.10 -4.81 4.27
N CYS A 175 -10.14 -5.06 3.49
CA CYS A 175 -11.38 -4.29 3.53
C CYS A 175 -12.12 -4.44 4.86
N ARG A 176 -12.21 -5.65 5.42
CA ARG A 176 -12.73 -5.83 6.79
C ARG A 176 -11.92 -5.05 7.82
N PHE A 177 -10.61 -5.02 7.67
CA PHE A 177 -9.74 -4.22 8.53
C PHE A 177 -10.05 -2.72 8.41
N ILE A 178 -10.15 -2.18 7.18
CA ILE A 178 -10.55 -0.79 6.92
C ILE A 178 -11.86 -0.46 7.65
N ASN A 179 -12.89 -1.29 7.47
CA ASN A 179 -14.22 -1.06 8.03
C ASN A 179 -14.24 -1.17 9.55
N ASN A 180 -13.59 -2.20 10.12
CA ASN A 180 -13.55 -2.42 11.56
C ASN A 180 -12.87 -1.29 12.33
N TYR A 181 -11.88 -0.63 11.72
CA TYR A 181 -11.15 0.48 12.33
C TYR A 181 -11.66 1.86 11.90
N GLY A 182 -12.71 1.93 11.08
CA GLY A 182 -13.28 3.20 10.61
C GLY A 182 -12.31 4.02 9.78
N MET A 183 -11.42 3.36 9.02
CA MET A 183 -10.53 4.03 8.08
C MET A 183 -11.33 4.63 6.91
N ARG A 184 -10.72 5.57 6.18
CA ARG A 184 -11.40 6.26 5.08
C ARG A 184 -11.77 5.34 3.92
N GLY A 185 -10.94 4.33 3.63
CA GLY A 185 -11.16 3.43 2.50
C GLY A 185 -9.89 2.72 2.03
N ALA A 186 -9.91 2.28 0.78
CA ALA A 186 -8.80 1.62 0.10
C ALA A 186 -8.34 2.42 -1.14
N MET A 187 -7.05 2.33 -1.44
CA MET A 187 -6.41 2.71 -2.69
C MET A 187 -5.71 1.48 -3.24
N TYR A 188 -5.57 1.36 -4.56
CA TYR A 188 -4.78 0.28 -5.16
C TYR A 188 -3.83 0.76 -6.26
N TRP A 189 -2.69 0.08 -6.36
CA TRP A 189 -1.69 0.27 -7.41
C TRP A 189 -1.46 -1.05 -8.15
N GLU A 190 -1.69 -1.16 -9.45
CA GLU A 190 -2.48 -0.23 -10.26
C GLU A 190 -3.52 -1.00 -11.07
N TYR A 191 -4.42 -0.26 -11.72
CA TYR A 191 -5.63 -0.81 -12.33
C TYR A 191 -5.35 -1.90 -13.38
N GLU A 192 -4.31 -1.76 -14.20
CA GLU A 192 -3.92 -2.72 -15.24
C GLU A 192 -3.30 -4.00 -14.67
N GLY A 193 -2.88 -4.00 -13.40
CA GLY A 193 -2.38 -5.18 -12.70
C GLY A 193 -3.44 -6.26 -12.47
N ASP A 194 -4.73 -5.89 -12.48
CA ASP A 194 -5.85 -6.82 -12.27
C ASP A 194 -6.02 -7.80 -13.44
N ASP A 195 -6.87 -8.81 -13.25
CA ASP A 195 -7.28 -9.70 -14.34
C ASP A 195 -8.38 -9.07 -15.22
N GLN A 196 -8.66 -9.70 -16.36
CA GLN A 196 -9.68 -9.22 -17.31
C GLN A 196 -11.08 -9.17 -16.70
N GLU A 197 -11.34 -10.02 -15.70
CA GLU A 197 -12.61 -10.06 -14.97
C GLU A 197 -12.71 -8.93 -13.92
N GLY A 198 -11.61 -8.25 -13.60
CA GLY A 198 -11.55 -7.23 -12.57
C GLY A 198 -11.72 -7.81 -11.17
N SER A 199 -11.19 -8.99 -10.91
CA SER A 199 -11.40 -9.71 -9.65
C SER A 199 -10.92 -8.90 -8.44
N LEU A 200 -9.78 -8.21 -8.54
CA LEU A 200 -9.26 -7.44 -7.41
C LEU A 200 -10.06 -6.16 -7.19
N ARG A 201 -10.36 -5.38 -8.23
CA ARG A 201 -11.15 -4.14 -8.10
C ARG A 201 -12.58 -4.42 -7.63
N LYS A 202 -13.20 -5.53 -8.06
CA LYS A 202 -14.50 -6.00 -7.54
C LYS A 202 -14.40 -6.33 -6.06
N ALA A 203 -13.38 -7.08 -5.65
CA ALA A 203 -13.15 -7.39 -4.23
C ALA A 203 -12.94 -6.15 -3.36
N VAL A 204 -12.24 -5.13 -3.87
CA VAL A 204 -12.10 -3.83 -3.18
C VAL A 204 -13.45 -3.13 -3.06
N PHE A 205 -14.20 -3.03 -4.16
CA PHE A 205 -15.51 -2.37 -4.18
C PHE A 205 -16.50 -3.04 -3.21
N GLU A 206 -16.68 -4.35 -3.32
CA GLU A 206 -17.56 -5.13 -2.47
C GLU A 206 -17.10 -5.12 -1.01
N GLY A 207 -15.80 -5.18 -0.77
CA GLY A 207 -15.25 -5.18 0.58
C GLY A 207 -15.42 -3.84 1.31
N VAL A 208 -15.25 -2.71 0.60
CA VAL A 208 -15.39 -1.37 1.20
C VAL A 208 -16.86 -0.96 1.33
N PHE A 209 -17.70 -1.26 0.33
CA PHE A 209 -19.07 -0.73 0.27
C PHE A 209 -20.18 -1.78 0.45
N GLY A 210 -19.90 -3.08 0.32
CA GLY A 210 -20.90 -4.14 0.30
C GLY A 210 -21.45 -4.57 1.67
N HIS A 211 -21.36 -3.71 2.69
CA HIS A 211 -21.85 -3.96 4.04
C HIS A 211 -23.07 -3.07 4.39
N GLU A 212 -24.00 -2.92 3.45
CA GLU A 212 -25.37 -2.42 3.71
C GLU A 212 -26.34 -3.58 3.99
#